data_AF-A0A3D0GNE3-F1
#
_entry.id   AF-A0A3D0GNE3-F1
#
_cell.length_a   1.000
_cell.length_b   1.000
_cell.length_c   1.000
_cell.angle_alpha   90.00
_cell.angle_beta   90.00
_cell.angle_gamma   90.00
#
_symmetry.space_group_name_H-M   'P 1'
#
loop_
_entity.id
_entity.type
_entity.pdbx_description
1 polymer ?
#
loop_
_entity_poly.entity_id
_entity_poly.type
_entity_poly.pdbx_seq_one_letter_code
_entity_poly.pdbx_strand_id
1 'polypeptide(L)'
;MRVLETQWWRLGLPDEWIAEQDEDSIIITDRDEVGTIEISHLLHQEGDEPLSAEALARANAEHEGLDWQACCLGEFDGVETSYHEDGAAVREWWLQAQSLVIFITYVCDLENEDLDAVIVDEILDGLELIRDE
;
A
#
# COMPACT_ATOMS: atom_id res chain seq x y z
N MET A 1 5.27 4.12 -19.13
CA MET A 1 4.46 3.35 -18.15
C MET A 1 5.00 1.94 -18.14
N ARG A 2 5.34 1.45 -16.95
CA ARG A 2 5.88 0.10 -16.70
C ARG A 2 4.85 -0.68 -15.89
N VAL A 3 4.86 -2.00 -16.01
CA VAL A 3 4.04 -2.87 -15.16
C VAL A 3 4.98 -3.55 -14.17
N LEU A 4 4.75 -3.30 -12.88
CA LEU A 4 5.32 -4.06 -11.78
C LEU A 4 4.42 -5.27 -11.55
N GLU A 5 4.98 -6.46 -11.57
CA GLU A 5 4.24 -7.72 -11.44
C GLU A 5 4.91 -8.60 -10.39
N THR A 6 4.11 -9.09 -9.44
CA THR A 6 4.52 -10.08 -8.45
C THR A 6 3.84 -11.42 -8.74
N GLN A 7 3.91 -12.36 -7.81
CA GLN A 7 3.11 -13.59 -7.92
C GLN A 7 1.61 -13.34 -7.72
N TRP A 8 1.21 -12.31 -6.96
CA TRP A 8 -0.17 -12.18 -6.48
C TRP A 8 -0.88 -10.92 -6.95
N TRP A 9 -0.13 -9.89 -7.33
CA TRP A 9 -0.68 -8.61 -7.75
C TRP A 9 0.22 -7.95 -8.79
N ARG A 10 -0.37 -7.04 -9.56
CA ARG A 10 0.35 -6.18 -10.49
C ARG A 10 -0.09 -4.73 -10.34
N LEU A 11 0.79 -3.83 -10.75
CA LEU A 11 0.62 -2.40 -10.59
C LEU A 11 1.22 -1.66 -11.79
N GLY A 12 0.47 -0.72 -12.36
CA GLY A 12 0.98 0.20 -13.37
C GLY A 12 1.78 1.32 -12.73
N LEU A 13 3.01 1.56 -13.20
CA LEU A 13 3.87 2.63 -12.70
C LEU A 13 4.18 3.66 -13.80
N PRO A 14 4.15 4.96 -13.48
CA PRO A 14 4.74 6.01 -14.32
C PRO A 14 6.23 5.73 -14.57
N ASP A 15 6.78 6.24 -15.68
CA ASP A 15 8.19 5.98 -16.03
C ASP A 15 9.19 6.62 -15.05
N GLU A 16 8.72 7.59 -14.26
CA GLU A 16 9.49 8.32 -13.26
C GLU A 16 9.57 7.57 -11.92
N TRP A 17 8.72 6.55 -11.73
CA TRP A 17 8.73 5.71 -10.53
C TRP A 17 9.49 4.42 -10.79
N ILE A 18 10.30 4.03 -9.81
CA ILE A 18 11.16 2.85 -9.85
C ILE A 18 10.75 1.95 -8.70
N ALA A 19 10.66 0.64 -8.97
CA ALA A 19 10.37 -0.37 -7.96
C ALA A 19 11.59 -1.27 -7.75
N GLU A 20 11.91 -1.54 -6.49
CA GLU A 20 12.97 -2.43 -6.06
C GLU A 20 12.40 -3.43 -5.04
N GLN A 21 12.82 -4.69 -5.12
CA GLN A 21 12.48 -5.68 -4.12
C GLN A 21 13.44 -5.55 -2.93
N ASP A 22 12.90 -5.38 -1.72
CA ASP A 22 13.66 -5.35 -0.47
C ASP A 22 13.07 -6.37 0.51
N GLU A 23 13.89 -7.37 0.87
CA GLU A 23 13.47 -8.53 1.67
C GLU A 23 12.12 -9.14 1.20
N ASP A 24 11.05 -8.93 1.97
CA ASP A 24 9.69 -9.42 1.72
C ASP A 24 8.72 -8.31 1.23
N SER A 25 9.24 -7.12 0.97
CA SER A 25 8.53 -5.92 0.52
C SER A 25 8.96 -5.48 -0.88
N ILE A 26 8.14 -4.65 -1.51
CA ILE A 26 8.51 -3.89 -2.70
C ILE A 26 8.50 -2.40 -2.37
N ILE A 27 9.64 -1.75 -2.60
CA ILE A 27 9.85 -0.33 -2.38
C ILE A 27 9.72 0.39 -3.71
N ILE A 28 8.86 1.39 -3.78
CA ILE A 28 8.60 2.18 -4.98
C ILE A 28 8.89 3.65 -4.66
N THR A 29 9.86 4.22 -5.35
CA THR A 29 10.28 5.61 -5.18
C THR A 29 10.12 6.38 -6.47
N ASP A 30 9.81 7.67 -6.36
CA ASP A 30 9.88 8.58 -7.48
C ASP A 30 11.35 8.94 -7.79
N ARG A 31 11.57 9.64 -8.90
CA ARG A 31 12.92 10.00 -9.36
C ARG A 31 13.62 10.99 -8.45
N ASP A 32 12.87 11.88 -7.81
CA ASP A 32 13.40 12.94 -6.96
C ASP A 32 13.46 12.51 -5.48
N GLU A 33 13.10 11.25 -5.17
CA GLU A 33 13.12 10.63 -3.83
C GLU A 33 12.31 11.44 -2.78
N VAL A 34 11.23 12.07 -3.25
CA VAL A 34 10.33 12.91 -2.47
C VAL A 34 9.43 12.08 -1.56
N GLY A 35 9.02 10.91 -2.04
CA GLY A 35 8.21 9.98 -1.27
C GLY A 35 8.47 8.53 -1.63
N THR A 36 8.14 7.64 -0.71
CA THR A 36 8.33 6.20 -0.85
C THR A 36 7.01 5.48 -0.60
N ILE A 37 6.60 4.64 -1.55
CA ILE A 37 5.55 3.65 -1.35
C ILE A 37 6.22 2.33 -1.00
N GLU A 38 5.85 1.71 0.11
CA GLU A 38 6.26 0.33 0.42
C GLU A 38 5.04 -0.58 0.39
N ILE A 39 5.16 -1.72 -0.27
CA ILE A 39 4.10 -2.72 -0.40
C ILE A 39 4.61 -4.06 0.12
N SER A 40 3.97 -4.55 1.18
CA SER A 40 4.16 -5.90 1.72
C SER A 40 2.86 -6.70 1.65
N HIS A 41 2.93 -8.02 1.78
CA HIS A 41 1.76 -8.88 1.62
C HIS A 41 1.72 -10.02 2.62
N LEU A 42 0.50 -10.48 2.89
CA LEU A 42 0.17 -11.62 3.73
C LEU A 42 -0.79 -12.54 2.98
N LEU A 43 -0.55 -13.84 3.05
CA LEU A 43 -1.41 -14.84 2.44
C LEU A 43 -2.13 -15.64 3.52
N HIS A 44 -3.44 -15.73 3.40
CA HIS A 44 -4.23 -16.67 4.19
C HIS A 44 -3.91 -18.10 3.74
N GLN A 45 -3.47 -18.94 4.67
CA GLN A 45 -3.21 -20.36 4.42
C GLN A 45 -4.37 -21.23 4.93
N GLU A 46 -4.51 -22.43 4.36
CA GLU A 46 -5.52 -23.39 4.83
C GLU A 46 -5.27 -23.74 6.31
N GLY A 47 -6.23 -23.41 7.16
CA GLY A 47 -6.16 -23.63 8.61
C GLY A 47 -5.90 -22.36 9.43
N ASP A 48 -5.59 -21.24 8.78
CA ASP A 48 -5.50 -19.93 9.44
C ASP A 48 -6.89 -19.39 9.79
N GLU A 49 -6.94 -18.42 10.70
CA GLU A 49 -8.14 -17.59 10.83
C GLU A 49 -8.26 -16.70 9.58
N PRO A 50 -9.50 -16.41 9.11
CA PRO A 50 -9.70 -15.52 7.97
C PRO A 50 -9.02 -14.17 8.24
N LEU A 51 -8.17 -13.74 7.31
CA LEU A 51 -7.55 -12.42 7.40
C LEU A 51 -8.62 -11.36 7.12
N SER A 52 -8.66 -10.35 7.99
CA SER A 52 -9.46 -9.14 7.77
C SER A 52 -8.52 -7.95 7.78
N ALA A 53 -8.49 -7.20 6.69
CA ALA A 53 -7.67 -6.00 6.56
C ALA A 53 -7.94 -5.01 7.70
N GLU A 54 -9.21 -4.73 8.01
CA GLU A 54 -9.60 -3.84 9.12
C GLU A 54 -9.16 -4.37 10.49
N ALA A 55 -9.24 -5.69 10.73
CA ALA A 55 -8.81 -6.27 11.99
C ALA A 55 -7.28 -6.20 12.15
N LEU A 56 -6.54 -6.48 11.07
CA LEU A 56 -5.08 -6.39 11.04
C LEU A 56 -4.61 -4.94 11.21
N ALA A 57 -5.26 -3.98 10.53
CA ALA A 57 -4.99 -2.56 10.69
C ALA A 57 -5.08 -2.13 12.16
N ARG A 58 -6.19 -2.47 12.83
CA ARG A 58 -6.39 -2.14 14.24
C ARG A 58 -5.43 -2.86 15.19
N ALA A 59 -5.03 -4.08 14.85
CA ALA A 59 -4.10 -4.86 15.67
C ALA A 59 -2.65 -4.39 15.56
N ASN A 60 -2.27 -3.82 14.40
CA ASN A 60 -0.91 -3.38 14.10
C ASN A 60 -0.73 -1.86 14.08
N ALA A 61 -1.78 -1.09 14.39
CA ALA A 61 -1.71 0.37 14.46
C ALA A 61 -0.60 0.83 15.43
N GLU A 62 0.35 1.60 14.91
CA GLU A 62 1.46 2.15 15.70
C GLU A 62 1.01 3.28 16.62
N HIS A 63 -0.11 3.92 16.29
CA HIS A 63 -0.70 5.00 17.08
C HIS A 63 -2.10 4.68 17.60
N GLU A 64 -2.36 5.09 18.84
CA GLU A 64 -3.70 4.99 19.42
C GLU A 64 -4.64 6.05 18.81
N GLY A 65 -5.87 5.64 18.50
CA GLY A 65 -6.92 6.57 18.08
C GLY A 65 -6.85 7.03 16.61
N LEU A 66 -6.12 6.31 15.76
CA LEU A 66 -6.15 6.51 14.30
C LEU A 66 -7.58 6.36 13.75
N ASP A 67 -7.94 7.25 12.82
CA ASP A 67 -9.27 7.32 12.21
C ASP A 67 -9.31 6.54 10.89
N TRP A 68 -9.43 5.22 11.01
CA TRP A 68 -9.48 4.31 9.87
C TRP A 68 -10.75 4.51 9.03
N GLN A 69 -10.58 4.88 7.76
CA GLN A 69 -11.66 5.03 6.78
C GLN A 69 -11.72 3.81 5.86
N ALA A 70 -12.92 3.35 5.49
CA ALA A 70 -13.06 2.33 4.46
C ALA A 70 -12.62 2.90 3.09
N CYS A 71 -11.81 2.15 2.36
CA CYS A 71 -11.32 2.52 1.03
C CYS A 71 -11.43 1.36 0.04
N CYS A 72 -11.29 1.69 -1.24
CA CYS A 72 -11.19 0.75 -2.34
C CYS A 72 -10.09 1.27 -3.28
N LEU A 73 -9.14 0.41 -3.63
CA LEU A 73 -8.02 0.73 -4.50
C LEU A 73 -7.89 -0.39 -5.54
N GLY A 74 -8.21 -0.07 -6.80
CA GLY A 74 -8.27 -1.05 -7.88
C GLY A 74 -9.22 -2.21 -7.58
N GLU A 75 -8.68 -3.44 -7.51
CA GLU A 75 -9.46 -4.66 -7.21
C GLU A 75 -9.53 -5.01 -5.72
N PHE A 76 -9.04 -4.15 -4.84
CA PHE A 76 -8.93 -4.42 -3.40
C PHE A 76 -9.85 -3.52 -2.58
N ASP A 77 -10.49 -4.10 -1.57
CA ASP A 77 -11.25 -3.36 -0.56
C ASP A 77 -10.43 -3.32 0.74
N GLY A 78 -10.59 -2.28 1.55
CA GLY A 78 -9.79 -2.17 2.76
C GLY A 78 -10.10 -0.98 3.65
N VAL A 79 -9.09 -0.60 4.44
CA VAL A 79 -9.11 0.61 5.25
C VAL A 79 -7.83 1.42 5.04
N GLU A 80 -7.95 2.73 5.13
CA GLU A 80 -6.84 3.66 5.09
C GLU A 80 -6.82 4.57 6.31
N THR A 81 -5.65 5.09 6.63
CA THR A 81 -5.47 6.16 7.61
C THR A 81 -4.30 7.05 7.18
N SER A 82 -4.23 8.25 7.74
CA SER A 82 -3.12 9.18 7.54
C SER A 82 -2.76 9.86 8.84
N TYR A 83 -1.48 10.09 9.06
CA TYR A 83 -0.97 10.81 10.23
C TYR A 83 0.38 11.44 9.94
N HIS A 84 0.85 12.27 10.86
CA HIS A 84 2.15 12.91 10.78
C HIS A 84 3.02 12.43 11.94
N GLU A 85 4.25 12.03 11.64
CA GLU A 85 5.23 11.56 12.64
C GLU A 85 6.62 12.08 12.29
N ASP A 86 7.35 12.59 13.27
CA ASP A 86 8.77 13.00 13.15
C ASP A 86 9.12 13.89 11.93
N GLY A 87 8.16 14.70 11.47
CA GLY A 87 8.34 15.61 10.33
C GLY A 87 7.98 14.99 8.97
N ALA A 88 7.49 13.76 8.95
CA ALA A 88 6.97 13.07 7.78
C ALA A 88 5.44 13.06 7.76
N ALA A 89 4.88 13.06 6.55
CA ALA A 89 3.50 12.70 6.30
C ALA A 89 3.42 11.21 5.91
N VAL A 90 2.56 10.47 6.61
CA VAL A 90 2.39 9.03 6.45
C VAL A 90 0.94 8.74 6.06
N ARG A 91 0.77 7.89 5.06
CA ARG A 91 -0.51 7.25 4.73
C ARG A 91 -0.32 5.75 4.77
N GLU A 92 -1.31 5.05 5.30
CA GLU A 92 -1.31 3.60 5.40
C GLU A 92 -2.58 3.02 4.80
N TRP A 93 -2.46 1.89 4.13
CA TRP A 93 -3.57 1.11 3.61
C TRP A 93 -3.41 -0.35 4.00
N TRP A 94 -4.48 -0.91 4.53
CA TRP A 94 -4.66 -2.35 4.67
C TRP A 94 -5.73 -2.78 3.70
N LEU A 95 -5.33 -3.53 2.68
CA LEU A 95 -6.16 -3.92 1.54
C LEU A 95 -6.33 -5.43 1.52
N GLN A 96 -7.48 -5.93 1.08
CA GLN A 96 -7.74 -7.36 0.96
C GLN A 96 -8.42 -7.70 -0.36
N ALA A 97 -8.01 -8.82 -0.96
CA ALA A 97 -8.69 -9.46 -2.06
C ALA A 97 -8.46 -10.98 -2.00
N GLN A 98 -9.54 -11.75 -1.96
CA GLN A 98 -9.48 -13.22 -1.80
C GLN A 98 -8.66 -13.64 -0.57
N SER A 99 -7.60 -14.43 -0.74
CA SER A 99 -6.69 -14.88 0.32
C SER A 99 -5.50 -13.94 0.54
N LEU A 100 -5.43 -12.82 -0.17
CA LEU A 100 -4.32 -11.87 -0.10
C LEU A 100 -4.74 -10.65 0.72
N VAL A 101 -3.91 -10.28 1.69
CA VAL A 101 -3.91 -8.97 2.33
C VAL A 101 -2.63 -8.25 1.95
N ILE A 102 -2.73 -6.99 1.58
CA ILE A 102 -1.60 -6.13 1.26
C ILE A 102 -1.57 -5.00 2.29
N PHE A 103 -0.38 -4.75 2.83
CA PHE A 103 -0.11 -3.57 3.63
C PHE A 103 0.74 -2.61 2.81
N ILE A 104 0.26 -1.38 2.68
CA ILE A 104 0.91 -0.33 1.91
C ILE A 104 1.17 0.85 2.83
N THR A 105 2.36 1.41 2.77
CA THR A 105 2.66 2.71 3.37
C THR A 105 3.11 3.67 2.28
N TYR A 106 2.77 4.94 2.45
CA TYR A 106 3.37 6.04 1.72
C TYR A 106 3.95 7.02 2.72
N VAL A 107 5.23 7.32 2.60
CA VAL A 107 5.95 8.23 3.48
C VAL A 107 6.66 9.28 2.65
N CYS A 108 6.50 10.54 3.02
CA CYS A 108 7.24 11.68 2.46
C CYS A 108 7.52 12.71 3.55
N ASP A 109 8.42 13.65 3.28
CA ASP A 109 8.56 14.83 4.15
C ASP A 109 7.24 15.60 4.20
N LEU A 110 6.88 16.14 5.38
CA LEU A 110 5.63 16.88 5.58
C LEU A 110 5.50 18.08 4.62
N GLU A 111 6.62 18.68 4.20
CA GLU A 111 6.62 19.77 3.23
C GLU A 111 6.21 19.33 1.82
N ASN A 112 6.22 18.03 1.55
CA ASN A 112 5.95 17.41 0.26
C ASN A 112 4.62 16.64 0.21
N GLU A 113 3.82 16.65 1.29
CA GLU A 113 2.58 15.87 1.44
C GLU A 113 1.63 15.99 0.22
N ASP A 114 1.49 17.20 -0.33
CA ASP A 114 0.59 17.46 -1.46
C ASP A 114 1.23 17.26 -2.84
N LEU A 115 2.55 17.05 -2.94
CA LEU A 115 3.26 17.03 -4.23
C LEU A 115 2.89 15.78 -5.04
N ASP A 116 2.99 14.61 -4.42
CA ASP A 116 2.77 13.34 -5.09
C ASP A 116 1.44 12.68 -4.71
N ALA A 117 0.65 13.28 -3.82
CA ALA A 117 -0.60 12.68 -3.31
C ALA A 117 -1.51 12.16 -4.44
N VAL A 118 -1.70 12.96 -5.49
CA VAL A 118 -2.54 12.58 -6.65
C VAL A 118 -1.93 11.42 -7.44
N ILE A 119 -0.60 11.42 -7.63
CA ILE A 119 0.09 10.38 -8.39
C ILE A 119 0.09 9.06 -7.60
N VAL A 120 0.28 9.13 -6.29
CA VAL A 120 0.18 7.98 -5.39
C VAL A 120 -1.22 7.37 -5.45
N ASP A 121 -2.27 8.21 -5.38
CA ASP A 121 -3.65 7.74 -5.51
C ASP A 121 -3.88 7.07 -6.89
N GLU A 122 -3.41 7.67 -7.99
CA GLU A 122 -3.54 7.10 -9.33
C GLU A 122 -2.76 5.79 -9.50
N ILE A 123 -1.55 5.68 -8.92
CA ILE A 123 -0.77 4.45 -8.92
C ILE A 123 -1.56 3.35 -8.21
N LEU A 124 -1.99 3.61 -6.97
CA LEU A 124 -2.63 2.61 -6.12
C LEU A 124 -4.03 2.22 -6.60
N ASP A 125 -4.78 3.13 -7.23
CA ASP A 125 -6.06 2.81 -7.88
C ASP A 125 -5.90 1.83 -9.06
N GLY A 126 -4.68 1.70 -9.60
CA GLY A 126 -4.32 0.73 -10.63
C GLY A 126 -3.94 -0.66 -10.11
N LEU A 127 -4.13 -0.96 -8.82
CA LEU A 127 -3.74 -2.23 -8.21
C LEU A 127 -4.67 -3.38 -8.64
N GLU A 128 -4.10 -4.42 -9.24
CA GLU A 128 -4.84 -5.56 -9.79
C GLU A 128 -4.39 -6.88 -9.16
N LEU A 129 -5.36 -7.76 -8.88
CA LEU A 129 -5.10 -9.10 -8.34
C LEU A 129 -4.76 -10.07 -9.47
N ILE A 130 -3.65 -10.78 -9.34
CA ILE A 130 -3.29 -11.88 -10.24
C ILE A 130 -4.04 -13.14 -9.79
N ARG A 131 -4.79 -13.74 -10.72
CA ARG A 131 -5.56 -14.96 -10.50
C ARG A 131 -4.85 -16.11 -11.23
N ASP A 132 -4.58 -17.21 -10.53
CA ASP A 132 -4.21 -18.47 -11.18
C ASP A 132 -5.41 -18.95 -12.01
N GLU A 133 -5.20 -19.24 -13.31
CA GLU A 133 -6.21 -19.75 -14.24
C GLU A 133 -6.60 -21.22 -13.99
#